data_AF-A0A1Q8IKU9-F1
#
_entry.id   AF-A0A1Q8IKU9-F1
#
_cell.length_a   1.000
_cell.length_b   1.000
_cell.length_c   1.000
_cell.angle_alpha   90.00
_cell.angle_beta   90.00
_cell.angle_gamma   90.00
#
_symmetry.space_group_name_H-M   'P 1'
#
loop_
_entity.id
_entity.type
_entity.pdbx_description
1 polymer ?
#
loop_
_entity_poly.entity_id
_entity_poly.type
_entity_poly.pdbx_seq_one_letter_code
_entity_poly.pdbx_strand_id
1 'polypeptide(L)' 'MKRLIAIGCVCLGSVLLASCGKPVHSVDYYKQHEDERKAMLQKCTADPDLVTRDENCRSAADAQALSGSYTPSKPQKW' A
#
# COMPACT_ATOMS: atom_id res chain seq x y z
N MET A 1 -35.27 10.33 28.60
CA MET A 1 -35.34 9.07 27.82
C MET A 1 -35.05 9.44 26.37
N LYS A 2 -33.80 9.36 25.89
CA LYS A 2 -33.22 8.26 25.07
C LYS A 2 -34.18 7.90 23.91
N ARG A 3 -33.86 8.05 22.62
CA ARG A 3 -32.63 7.75 21.87
C ARG A 3 -32.56 8.61 20.59
N LEU A 4 -31.40 9.21 20.30
CA LEU A 4 -31.11 9.77 18.98
C LEU A 4 -30.95 8.60 17.99
N ILE A 5 -31.66 8.71 16.86
CA ILE A 5 -31.64 7.75 15.77
C ILE A 5 -30.27 7.84 15.08
N ALA A 6 -29.45 6.82 15.28
CA ALA A 6 -28.20 6.61 14.57
C ALA A 6 -28.45 5.59 13.45
N ILE A 7 -28.72 6.04 12.22
CA ILE A 7 -28.80 5.21 11.01
C ILE A 7 -28.47 6.14 9.82
N GLY A 8 -27.47 5.91 8.98
CA GLY A 8 -26.50 4.84 8.93
C GLY A 8 -25.27 5.32 8.18
N CYS A 9 -24.10 5.06 8.76
CA CYS A 9 -22.87 5.02 7.98
C CYS A 9 -22.96 3.76 7.13
N VAL A 10 -23.12 3.92 5.82
CA VAL A 10 -23.06 2.82 4.86
C VAL A 10 -21.65 2.27 4.92
N CYS A 11 -21.44 1.29 5.80
CA CYS A 11 -20.26 0.46 5.79
C CYS A 11 -20.33 -0.36 4.50
N LEU A 12 -19.68 0.12 3.44
CA LEU A 12 -19.20 -0.69 2.33
C LEU A 12 -18.15 -1.67 2.88
N GLY A 13 -18.62 -2.63 3.67
CA GLY A 13 -17.85 -3.77 4.13
C GLY A 13 -17.80 -4.76 2.99
N SER A 14 -16.89 -4.52 2.04
CA SER A 14 -16.49 -5.53 1.07
C SER A 14 -16.03 -6.77 1.83
N VAL A 15 -16.83 -7.83 1.76
CA VAL A 15 -16.46 -9.16 2.22
C VAL A 15 -15.31 -9.63 1.33
N LEU A 16 -14.08 -9.33 1.75
CA LEU A 16 -12.91 -9.96 1.16
C LEU A 16 -12.70 -11.26 1.89
N LEU A 17 -12.90 -12.34 1.14
CA LEU A 17 -12.53 -13.70 1.51
C LEU A 17 -11.16 -13.64 2.16
N ALA A 18 -11.08 -13.99 3.44
CA ALA A 18 -9.82 -14.23 4.11
C ALA A 18 -9.18 -15.46 3.46
N SER A 19 -8.49 -15.23 2.35
CA SER A 19 -7.45 -16.14 1.89
C SER A 19 -6.47 -16.29 3.04
N CYS A 20 -5.94 -17.50 3.24
CA CYS A 20 -4.90 -17.78 4.22
C CYS A 20 -3.57 -17.18 3.73
N GLY A 21 -3.57 -15.86 3.56
CA GLY A 21 -2.52 -15.04 2.98
C GLY A 21 -2.38 -13.78 3.83
N LYS A 22 -1.17 -13.23 3.85
CA LYS A 22 -0.90 -11.98 4.56
C LYS A 22 -1.84 -10.89 4.03
N PRO A 23 -2.29 -9.94 4.88
CA PRO A 23 -3.08 -8.82 4.40
C PRO A 23 -2.32 -8.10 3.28
N VAL A 24 -3.01 -7.86 2.15
CA VAL A 24 -2.48 -7.11 1.02
C VAL A 24 -2.85 -5.64 1.24
N HIS A 25 -1.84 -4.80 1.30
CA HIS A 25 -1.97 -3.36 1.50
C HIS A 25 -1.72 -2.62 0.18
N SER A 26 -2.46 -1.53 -0.04
CA SER A 26 -2.36 -0.71 -1.25
C SER A 26 -1.16 0.25 -1.22
N VAL A 27 -0.85 0.85 -2.37
CA VAL A 27 0.16 1.91 -2.49
C VAL A 27 -0.14 3.08 -1.54
N ASP A 28 -1.40 3.53 -1.46
CA ASP A 28 -1.78 4.68 -0.62
C ASP A 28 -1.68 4.40 0.88
N TYR A 29 -1.83 3.12 1.28
CA TYR A 29 -1.51 2.69 2.64
C TYR A 29 -0.03 2.90 2.93
N TYR A 30 0.86 2.36 2.08
CA TYR A 30 2.30 2.48 2.29
C TYR A 30 2.85 3.91 2.16
N LYS A 31 2.15 4.81 1.48
CA LYS A 31 2.46 6.25 1.49
C LYS A 31 2.25 6.89 2.88
N GLN A 32 1.23 6.44 3.60
CA GLN A 32 0.87 6.97 4.93
C GLN A 32 1.58 6.21 6.06
N HIS A 33 2.03 4.98 5.79
CA HIS A 33 2.67 4.09 6.75
C HIS A 33 4.15 3.87 6.39
N GLU A 34 4.98 4.90 6.56
CA GLU A 34 6.39 4.84 6.14
C GLU A 34 7.20 3.74 6.83
N ASP A 35 6.99 3.49 8.12
CA ASP A 35 7.73 2.48 8.87
C ASP A 35 7.38 1.06 8.39
N GLU A 36 6.10 0.81 8.13
CA GLU A 36 5.63 -0.47 7.56
C GLU A 36 6.11 -0.65 6.13
N ARG A 37 6.13 0.43 5.33
CA ARG A 37 6.73 0.42 3.98
C ARG A 37 8.20 0.04 4.04
N LYS A 38 8.99 0.65 4.92
CA LYS A 38 10.42 0.34 5.10
C LYS A 38 10.62 -1.12 5.52
N ALA A 39 9.84 -1.60 6.49
CA ALA A 39 9.91 -2.99 6.94
C ALA A 39 9.52 -3.98 5.85
N MET A 40 8.52 -3.65 5.01
CA MET A 40 8.15 -4.46 3.86
C MET A 40 9.28 -4.50 2.83
N LEU A 41 9.81 -3.33 2.44
CA LEU A 41 10.90 -3.23 1.45
C LEU A 41 12.16 -3.98 1.88
N GLN A 42 12.48 -4.00 3.18
CA GLN A 42 13.57 -4.83 3.71
C GLN A 42 13.34 -6.33 3.45
N LYS A 43 12.11 -6.80 3.66
CA LYS A 43 11.75 -8.20 3.34
C LYS A 43 11.83 -8.47 1.84
N CYS A 44 11.36 -7.53 1.02
CA CYS A 44 11.39 -7.65 -0.45
C CYS A 44 12.81 -7.61 -1.03
N THR A 45 13.74 -6.94 -0.35
CA THR A 45 15.15 -6.88 -0.77
C THR A 45 15.90 -8.16 -0.38
N ALA A 46 15.49 -8.82 0.71
CA ALA A 46 16.08 -10.08 1.15
C ALA A 46 15.76 -11.24 0.19
N ASP A 47 14.66 -11.15 -0.55
CA ASP A 47 14.26 -12.13 -1.56
C ASP A 47 13.70 -11.41 -2.81
N PRO A 48 14.50 -11.29 -3.90
CA PRO A 48 14.09 -10.57 -5.10
C PRO A 48 12.87 -11.19 -5.80
N ASP A 49 12.62 -12.50 -5.61
CA ASP A 49 11.46 -13.16 -6.21
C ASP A 49 10.15 -12.66 -5.59
N LEU A 50 10.18 -12.20 -4.33
CA LEU A 50 8.99 -11.65 -3.66
C LEU A 50 8.48 -10.38 -4.33
N VAL A 51 9.32 -9.57 -4.97
CA VAL A 51 8.85 -8.38 -5.71
C VAL A 51 7.89 -8.76 -6.84
N THR A 52 8.08 -9.93 -7.44
CA THR A 52 7.20 -10.43 -8.51
C THR A 52 6.03 -11.28 -8.01
N ARG A 53 6.07 -11.74 -6.76
CA ARG A 53 5.08 -12.70 -6.24
C ARG A 53 4.21 -12.13 -5.12
N ASP A 54 4.68 -11.08 -4.45
CA ASP A 54 4.00 -10.42 -3.34
C ASP A 54 3.52 -9.02 -3.76
N GLU A 55 2.21 -8.82 -3.73
CA GLU A 55 1.57 -7.55 -4.04
C GLU A 55 1.94 -6.44 -3.06
N ASN A 56 2.28 -6.78 -1.81
CA ASN A 56 2.79 -5.82 -0.84
C ASN A 56 4.17 -5.28 -1.23
N CYS A 57 5.03 -6.13 -1.79
CA CYS A 57 6.34 -5.70 -2.25
C CYS A 57 6.24 -4.69 -3.40
N ARG A 58 5.35 -4.95 -4.37
CA ARG A 58 5.06 -3.99 -5.44
C ARG A 58 4.50 -2.68 -4.90
N SER A 59 3.46 -2.77 -4.07
CA SER A 59 2.78 -1.59 -3.54
C SER A 59 3.70 -0.73 -2.66
N ALA A 60 4.57 -1.34 -1.87
CA ALA A 60 5.56 -0.65 -1.05
C ALA A 60 6.66 0.03 -1.89
N ALA A 61 7.10 -0.62 -2.98
CA ALA A 61 8.08 -0.07 -3.92
C ALA A 61 7.53 1.12 -4.70
N ASP A 62 6.29 0.99 -5.22
CA ASP A 62 5.60 2.08 -5.90
C ASP A 62 5.37 3.26 -4.96
N ALA A 63 4.96 2.99 -3.71
CA ALA A 63 4.83 4.03 -2.69
C ALA A 63 6.17 4.73 -2.43
N GLN A 64 7.29 4.00 -2.42
CA GLN A 64 8.62 4.62 -2.28
C GLN A 64 8.97 5.50 -3.48
N ALA A 65 8.78 5.01 -4.70
CA ALA A 65 9.07 5.75 -5.92
C ALA A 65 8.23 7.04 -6.02
N LEU A 66 6.95 6.96 -5.65
CA LEU A 66 6.01 8.08 -5.67
C LEU A 66 6.17 9.03 -4.46
N SER A 67 6.81 8.58 -3.38
CA SER A 67 7.13 9.44 -2.22
C SER A 67 8.32 10.37 -2.46
N GLY A 68 9.10 10.11 -3.51
CA GLY A 68 10.18 11.00 -3.93
C GLY A 68 9.67 12.30 -4.53
N SER A 69 10.41 13.39 -4.30
CA SER A 69 10.24 14.62 -5.09
C SER A 69 10.43 14.29 -6.58
N TYR A 70 9.47 14.70 -7.42
CA TYR A 70 9.59 14.67 -8.89
C TYR A 70 10.98 15.16 -9.27
N THR A 71 11.85 14.26 -9.71
CA THR A 71 13.17 14.62 -10.20
C THR A 71 13.02 14.78 -11.70
N PRO A 72 12.99 16.00 -12.25
CA PRO A 72 12.88 16.16 -13.69
C PRO A 72 14.09 15.47 -14.32
N SER A 73 13.86 14.54 -15.25
CA SER A 73 14.94 14.04 -16.09
C SER A 73 15.52 15.21 -16.90
N LYS A 74 16.83 15.17 -17.19
CA LYS A 74 17.41 16.15 -18.11
C LYS A 74 16.70 16.03 -19.46
N PRO A 75 16.35 17.15 -20.13
CA PRO A 75 15.74 17.08 -21.45
C PRO A 75 16.62 16.28 -22.40
N GLN A 76 16.06 15.26 -23.06
CA GLN A 76 16.79 14.50 -24.06
C GLN A 76 17.14 15.43 -25.23
N LYS A 77 18.44 15.55 -25.53
CA LYS A 77 18.89 16.05 -26.82
C LYS A 77 19.03 14.86 -27.75
N TRP A 78 18.18 14.81 -28.77
CA TRP A 78 18.35 13.97 -29.95
C TRP A 78 19.39 14.61 -30.88
#